data_AF-A0A1W9R9I8-F1
#
_entry.id   AF-A0A1W9R9I8-F1
#
_cell.length_a   1.000
_cell.length_b   1.000
_cell.length_c   1.000
_cell.angle_alpha   90.00
_cell.angle_beta   90.00
_cell.angle_gamma   90.00
#
_symmetry.space_group_name_H-M   'P 1'
#
loop_
_entity.id
_entity.type
_entity.pdbx_description
1 polymer ?
#
loop_
_entity_poly.entity_id
_entity_poly.type
_entity_poly.pdbx_seq_one_letter_code
_entity_poly.pdbx_strand_id
1 'polypeptide(L)'
;MEKIKIFFIFLFLFLLDFLKPLGYSLYVHFLLLGILFFSSKFSPFSLCIGLLFSFFEDILSFSFPFYTLLFSLISLGIRYFLNYFTLKSVSKFFVVGFSITFYILVHIFMGKGNISFNSYSIFFLHSFLFFFLLDKFISEWIQKVS
;
A
#
# COMPACT_ATOMS: atom_id res chain seq x y z
N MET A 1 -10.40 -19.48 5.80
CA MET A 1 -11.00 -18.62 4.75
C MET A 1 -10.34 -17.26 4.64
N GLU A 2 -9.97 -16.59 5.73
CA GLU A 2 -9.35 -15.26 5.71
C GLU A 2 -8.13 -15.14 4.79
N LYS A 3 -7.20 -16.10 4.84
CA LYS A 3 -6.00 -16.12 3.98
C LYS A 3 -6.32 -16.04 2.48
N ILE A 4 -7.36 -16.76 2.04
CA ILE A 4 -7.82 -16.76 0.65
C ILE A 4 -8.41 -15.39 0.30
N LYS A 5 -9.18 -14.78 1.20
CA LYS A 5 -9.71 -13.43 1.00
C LYS A 5 -8.61 -12.38 0.86
N ILE A 6 -7.59 -12.43 1.71
CA ILE A 6 -6.44 -11.53 1.64
C ILE A 6 -5.78 -11.66 0.26
N PHE A 7 -5.54 -12.88 -0.21
CA PHE A 7 -4.99 -13.11 -1.54
C PHE A 7 -5.85 -12.48 -2.65
N PHE A 8 -7.17 -12.67 -2.62
CA PHE A 8 -8.07 -12.07 -3.61
C PHE A 8 -8.11 -10.54 -3.53
N ILE A 9 -8.04 -9.95 -2.34
CA ILE A 9 -7.95 -8.49 -2.19
C ILE A 9 -6.68 -7.96 -2.83
N PHE A 10 -5.53 -8.59 -2.56
CA PHE A 10 -4.26 -8.21 -3.20
C PHE A 10 -4.31 -8.37 -4.71
N LEU A 11 -4.87 -9.49 -5.21
CA LEU A 11 -5.05 -9.71 -6.64
C LEU A 11 -5.90 -8.61 -7.27
N PHE A 12 -7.00 -8.21 -6.61
CA PHE A 12 -7.87 -7.15 -7.09
C PHE A 12 -7.16 -5.78 -7.11
N LEU A 13 -6.45 -5.42 -6.04
CA LEU A 13 -5.68 -4.17 -5.96
C LEU A 13 -4.57 -4.14 -7.02
N PHE A 14 -3.88 -5.25 -7.22
CA PHE A 14 -2.87 -5.40 -8.27
C PHE A 14 -3.47 -5.23 -9.66
N LEU A 15 -4.64 -5.83 -9.93
CA LEU A 15 -5.34 -5.67 -11.20
C LEU A 15 -5.80 -4.22 -11.42
N LEU A 16 -6.20 -3.49 -10.36
CA LEU A 16 -6.53 -2.07 -10.47
C LEU A 16 -5.31 -1.24 -10.90
N ASP A 17 -4.15 -1.51 -10.31
CA ASP A 17 -2.90 -0.83 -10.69
C ASP A 17 -2.45 -1.19 -12.12
N PHE A 18 -2.61 -2.45 -12.53
CA PHE A 18 -2.21 -2.92 -13.85
C PHE A 18 -3.15 -2.46 -14.96
N LEU A 19 -4.46 -2.66 -14.79
CA LEU A 19 -5.47 -2.35 -15.81
C LEU A 19 -5.77 -0.85 -15.91
N LYS A 20 -5.54 -0.09 -14.82
CA LYS A 20 -5.87 1.34 -14.70
C LYS A 20 -7.27 1.67 -15.27
N PRO A 21 -8.34 1.02 -14.78
CA PRO A 21 -9.68 1.14 -15.39
C PRO A 21 -10.27 2.55 -15.35
N LEU A 22 -9.77 3.43 -14.47
CA LEU A 22 -10.15 4.83 -14.35
C LEU A 22 -9.21 5.78 -15.12
N GLY A 23 -8.31 5.25 -15.95
CA GLY A 23 -7.23 5.99 -16.59
C GLY A 23 -6.25 6.59 -15.57
N TYR A 24 -5.48 7.60 -15.99
CA TYR A 24 -4.55 8.35 -15.12
C TYR A 24 -5.26 9.37 -14.20
N SER A 25 -6.59 9.28 -14.03
CA SER A 25 -7.37 10.24 -13.23
C SER A 25 -7.12 10.09 -11.72
N LEU A 26 -6.81 8.86 -11.27
CA LEU A 26 -6.41 8.58 -9.90
C LEU A 26 -4.89 8.43 -9.83
N TYR A 27 -4.26 9.37 -9.14
CA TYR A 27 -2.88 9.24 -8.67
C TYR A 27 -2.84 8.37 -7.41
N VAL A 28 -3.10 7.07 -7.54
CA VAL A 28 -3.06 6.12 -6.42
C VAL A 28 -2.35 4.85 -6.87
N HIS A 29 -1.52 4.28 -5.99
CA HIS A 29 -1.06 2.91 -6.12
C HIS A 29 -1.80 2.01 -5.13
N PHE A 30 -2.78 1.28 -5.65
CA PHE A 30 -3.69 0.44 -4.87
C PHE A 30 -2.97 -0.71 -4.17
N LEU A 31 -1.94 -1.28 -4.80
CA LEU A 31 -1.12 -2.32 -4.20
C LEU A 31 -0.38 -1.79 -2.97
N LEU A 32 0.25 -0.61 -3.08
CA LEU A 32 0.88 0.06 -1.95
C LEU A 32 -0.12 0.22 -0.80
N LEU A 33 -1.33 0.72 -1.07
CA LEU A 33 -2.36 0.89 -0.04
C LEU A 33 -2.78 -0.43 0.61
N GLY A 34 -2.90 -1.50 -0.18
CA GLY A 34 -3.13 -2.85 0.34
C GLY A 34 -2.04 -3.29 1.29
N ILE A 35 -0.78 -3.10 0.91
CA ILE A 35 0.39 -3.43 1.73
C ILE A 35 0.39 -2.64 3.04
N LEU A 36 0.13 -1.34 2.99
CA LEU A 36 0.00 -0.49 4.19
C LEU A 36 -1.09 -1.03 5.12
N PHE A 37 -2.27 -1.31 4.57
CA PHE A 37 -3.42 -1.76 5.35
C PHE A 37 -3.13 -3.10 6.04
N PHE A 38 -2.70 -4.10 5.28
CA PHE A 38 -2.46 -5.42 5.83
C PHE A 38 -1.27 -5.48 6.79
N SER A 39 -0.21 -4.71 6.52
CA SER A 39 0.92 -4.57 7.43
C SER A 39 0.52 -3.95 8.77
N SER A 40 -0.50 -3.11 8.78
CA SER A 40 -0.99 -2.45 10.01
C SER A 40 -1.94 -3.30 10.86
N LYS A 41 -2.54 -4.36 10.30
CA LYS A 41 -3.64 -5.11 10.95
C LYS A 41 -3.47 -6.62 11.03
N PHE A 42 -2.69 -7.25 10.16
CA PHE A 42 -2.78 -8.72 9.95
C PHE A 42 -1.46 -9.48 10.10
N SER A 43 -1.61 -10.81 10.19
CA SER A 43 -0.56 -11.81 10.38
C SER A 43 0.64 -11.67 9.42
N PRO A 44 1.83 -12.22 9.76
CA PRO A 44 3.02 -12.22 8.88
C PRO A 44 2.76 -12.83 7.49
N PHE A 45 1.73 -13.66 7.33
CA PHE A 45 1.31 -14.19 6.02
C PHE A 45 0.96 -13.09 5.02
N SER A 46 0.40 -11.96 5.49
CA SER A 46 0.12 -10.81 4.62
C SER A 46 1.37 -10.15 4.05
N LEU A 47 2.51 -10.23 4.77
CA LEU A 47 3.80 -9.77 4.24
C LEU A 47 4.27 -10.66 3.09
N CYS A 48 4.14 -11.98 3.24
CA CYS A 48 4.52 -12.93 2.18
C CYS A 48 3.69 -12.70 0.91
N ILE A 49 2.38 -12.47 1.06
CA ILE A 49 1.51 -12.12 -0.08
C ILE A 49 1.92 -10.77 -0.66
N GLY A 50 2.14 -9.76 0.17
CA GLY A 50 2.59 -8.44 -0.27
C GLY A 50 3.86 -8.55 -1.12
N LEU A 51 4.89 -9.22 -0.61
CA LEU A 51 6.15 -9.48 -1.32
C LEU A 51 5.94 -10.19 -2.66
N LEU A 52 5.05 -11.18 -2.71
CA LEU A 52 4.74 -11.91 -3.94
C LEU A 52 4.15 -10.98 -5.00
N PHE A 53 3.22 -10.10 -4.63
CA PHE A 53 2.65 -9.15 -5.59
C PHE A 53 3.62 -8.02 -5.96
N SER A 54 4.45 -7.56 -5.01
CA SER A 54 5.54 -6.61 -5.32
C SER A 54 6.53 -7.19 -6.33
N PHE A 55 6.82 -8.48 -6.23
CA PHE A 55 7.69 -9.19 -7.17
C PHE A 55 7.07 -9.26 -8.57
N PHE A 56 5.76 -9.52 -8.66
CA PHE A 56 5.06 -9.45 -9.95
C PHE A 56 5.08 -8.04 -10.54
N GLU A 57 4.91 -7.01 -9.71
CA GLU A 57 5.01 -5.61 -10.16
C GLU A 57 6.41 -5.28 -10.69
N ASP A 58 7.46 -5.74 -10.01
CA ASP A 58 8.85 -5.59 -10.44
C ASP A 58 9.12 -6.22 -11.81
N ILE A 59 8.57 -7.41 -12.07
CA ILE A 59 8.69 -8.09 -13.37
C ILE A 59 7.99 -7.28 -14.46
N LEU A 60 6.76 -6.84 -14.22
CA LEU A 60 5.97 -6.11 -15.22
C LEU A 60 6.53 -4.72 -15.53
N SER A 61 7.13 -4.08 -14.53
CA SER A 61 7.72 -2.74 -14.64
C SER A 61 9.20 -2.75 -15.00
N PHE A 62 9.79 -3.92 -15.27
CA PHE A 62 11.24 -4.10 -15.51
C PHE A 62 12.11 -3.38 -14.48
N SER A 63 11.63 -3.30 -13.23
CA SER A 63 12.24 -2.54 -12.15
C SER A 63 12.79 -3.43 -11.05
N PHE A 64 12.83 -4.75 -11.25
CA PHE A 64 13.31 -5.69 -10.26
C PHE A 64 14.71 -5.33 -9.73
N PRO A 65 14.96 -5.38 -8.40
CA PRO A 65 14.06 -5.77 -7.29
C PRO A 65 13.46 -4.57 -6.53
N PHE A 66 13.13 -3.47 -7.21
CA PHE A 66 12.84 -2.20 -6.58
C PHE A 66 11.57 -2.22 -5.71
N TYR A 67 10.40 -2.54 -6.27
CA TYR A 67 9.13 -2.52 -5.55
C TYR A 67 9.11 -3.57 -4.44
N THR A 68 9.72 -4.73 -4.69
CA THR A 68 9.90 -5.77 -3.68
C THR A 68 10.65 -5.24 -2.47
N LEU A 69 11.81 -4.59 -2.69
CA LEU A 69 12.60 -4.00 -1.60
C LEU A 69 11.85 -2.84 -0.93
N LEU A 70 11.31 -1.91 -1.70
CA LEU A 70 10.63 -0.72 -1.19
C LEU A 70 9.44 -1.10 -0.28
N PHE A 71 8.58 -1.99 -0.76
CA PHE A 71 7.39 -2.39 0.00
C PHE A 71 7.75 -3.27 1.20
N SER A 72 8.84 -4.04 1.14
CA SER A 72 9.35 -4.76 2.30
C SER A 72 9.81 -3.81 3.41
N LEU A 73 10.56 -2.75 3.06
CA LEU A 73 11.03 -1.73 4.01
C LEU A 73 9.86 -0.98 4.64
N ILE A 74 8.89 -0.55 3.81
CA ILE A 74 7.67 0.11 4.29
C ILE A 74 6.91 -0.79 5.27
N SER A 75 6.73 -2.07 4.92
CA SER A 75 5.99 -3.01 5.76
C SER A 75 6.67 -3.27 7.11
N LEU A 76 7.98 -3.44 7.11
CA LEU A 76 8.77 -3.59 8.34
C LEU A 76 8.74 -2.32 9.20
N GLY A 77 8.87 -1.16 8.56
CA GLY A 77 8.79 0.14 9.23
C GLY A 77 7.46 0.35 9.94
N ILE A 78 6.35 0.04 9.27
CA ILE A 78 4.99 0.13 9.84
C ILE A 78 4.85 -0.76 11.08
N ARG A 79 5.28 -2.03 10.97
CA ARG A 79 5.19 -2.97 12.10
C ARG A 79 6.03 -2.51 13.28
N TYR A 80 7.25 -2.07 13.02
CA TYR A 80 8.13 -1.55 14.06
C TYR A 80 7.50 -0.35 14.77
N PHE A 81 6.97 0.61 14.00
CA PHE A 81 6.37 1.83 14.55
C PHE A 81 5.09 1.53 15.35
N LEU A 82 4.22 0.65 14.85
CA LEU A 82 2.98 0.28 15.55
C LEU A 82 3.23 -0.56 16.81
N ASN A 83 4.29 -1.36 16.83
CA ASN A 83 4.68 -2.09 18.04
C ASN A 83 5.20 -1.16 19.13
N TYR A 84 5.82 -0.03 18.75
CA TYR A 84 6.39 0.93 19.70
C TYR A 84 5.37 1.97 20.18
N PHE A 85 4.49 2.47 19.29
CA PHE A 85 3.51 3.49 19.61
C PHE A 85 2.11 2.89 19.83
N THR A 86 1.67 2.86 21.10
CA THR A 86 0.40 2.23 21.53
C THR A 86 -0.87 3.02 21.21
N LEU A 87 -0.77 4.27 20.73
CA LEU A 87 -1.90 5.15 20.42
C LEU A 87 -2.64 4.71 19.15
N LYS A 88 -3.57 3.75 19.28
CA LYS A 88 -4.09 2.91 18.18
C LYS A 88 -4.65 3.61 16.94
N SER A 89 -5.22 4.83 17.02
CA SER A 89 -5.82 5.51 15.86
C SER A 89 -4.97 6.66 15.33
N VAL A 90 -4.48 7.52 16.23
CA VAL A 90 -3.63 8.66 15.84
C VAL A 90 -2.29 8.19 15.28
N SER A 91 -1.69 7.13 15.86
CA SER A 91 -0.44 6.55 15.32
C SER A 91 -0.63 6.02 13.89
N LYS A 92 -1.75 5.37 13.58
CA LYS A 92 -2.03 4.84 12.23
C LYS A 92 -2.08 5.95 11.20
N PHE A 93 -2.72 7.07 11.52
CA PHE A 93 -2.78 8.25 10.65
C PHE A 93 -1.36 8.72 10.27
N PHE A 94 -0.50 8.94 11.28
CA PHE A 94 0.87 9.39 11.05
C PHE A 94 1.73 8.35 10.32
N VAL A 95 1.59 7.07 10.66
CA VAL A 95 2.35 5.98 10.04
C VAL A 95 2.02 5.85 8.55
N VAL A 96 0.75 5.91 8.20
CA VAL A 96 0.28 5.85 6.81
C VAL A 96 0.76 7.08 6.05
N GLY A 97 0.57 8.27 6.63
CA GLY A 97 1.05 9.52 6.03
C GLY A 97 2.56 9.52 5.80
N PHE A 98 3.34 9.09 6.78
CA PHE A 98 4.79 8.97 6.65
C PHE A 98 5.19 7.95 5.58
N SER A 99 4.50 6.80 5.50
CA SER A 99 4.80 5.76 4.52
C SER A 99 4.50 6.20 3.09
N ILE A 100 3.39 6.92 2.86
CA ILE A 100 3.07 7.52 1.56
C ILE A 100 4.09 8.60 1.20
N THR A 101 4.47 9.46 2.16
CA THR A 101 5.48 10.50 1.95
C THR A 101 6.84 9.90 1.62
N PHE A 102 7.25 8.87 2.35
CA PHE A 102 8.48 8.12 2.09
C PHE A 102 8.48 7.50 0.70
N TYR A 103 7.36 6.87 0.30
CA TYR A 103 7.19 6.34 -1.05
C TYR A 103 7.38 7.42 -2.12
N ILE A 104 6.74 8.58 -1.97
CA ILE A 104 6.88 9.72 -2.88
C ILE A 104 8.34 10.17 -2.96
N LEU A 105 9.03 10.32 -1.83
CA LEU A 105 10.42 10.76 -1.78
C LEU A 105 11.33 9.78 -2.54
N VAL A 106 11.23 8.48 -2.29
CA VAL A 106 12.02 7.47 -3.01
C VAL A 106 11.75 7.55 -4.52
N HIS A 107 10.49 7.71 -4.91
CA HIS A 107 10.11 7.81 -6.31
C HIS A 107 10.66 9.07 -7.00
N ILE A 108 10.76 10.19 -6.27
CA ILE A 108 11.41 11.43 -6.74
C ILE A 108 12.93 11.21 -6.89
N PHE A 109 13.59 10.69 -5.85
CA PHE A 109 15.04 10.48 -5.83
C PHE A 109 15.54 9.58 -6.96
N MET A 110 14.72 8.61 -7.36
CA MET A 110 15.08 7.69 -8.45
C MET A 110 14.89 8.27 -9.86
N GLY A 111 14.45 9.52 -10.00
CA GLY A 111 14.20 10.13 -11.31
C GLY A 111 13.07 9.46 -12.10
N LYS A 112 12.32 8.54 -11.48
CA LYS A 112 11.11 7.93 -12.06
C LYS A 112 9.92 8.90 -12.04
N GLY A 113 10.06 10.03 -11.34
CA GLY A 113 9.02 11.04 -11.20
C GLY A 113 9.38 12.38 -11.85
N ASN A 114 9.19 12.52 -13.16
CA ASN A 114 9.10 13.84 -13.80
C ASN A 114 7.69 14.42 -13.64
N ILE A 115 7.19 14.41 -12.40
CA ILE A 115 5.81 14.78 -12.11
C ILE A 115 5.84 16.09 -11.31
N SER A 116 4.94 17.02 -11.66
CA SER A 116 4.82 18.30 -10.96
C SER A 116 4.51 18.11 -9.47
N PHE A 117 4.97 19.04 -8.62
CA PHE A 117 4.68 19.03 -7.19
C PHE A 117 3.18 18.89 -6.87
N ASN A 118 2.32 19.53 -7.67
CA ASN A 118 0.87 19.45 -7.55
C ASN A 118 0.34 18.01 -7.66
N SER A 119 0.94 17.20 -8.53
CA SER A 119 0.54 15.79 -8.69
C SER A 119 0.93 14.95 -7.48
N TYR A 120 2.03 15.26 -6.79
CA TYR A 120 2.40 14.59 -5.55
C TYR A 120 1.45 14.92 -4.40
N SER A 121 1.01 16.18 -4.29
CA SER A 121 -0.01 16.54 -3.29
C SER A 121 -1.35 15.85 -3.55
N ILE A 122 -1.77 15.75 -4.83
CA ILE A 122 -2.99 15.03 -5.21
C ILE A 122 -2.82 13.54 -4.93
N PHE A 123 -1.66 12.95 -5.27
CA PHE A 123 -1.34 11.55 -4.98
C PHE A 123 -1.45 11.27 -3.48
N PHE A 124 -0.87 12.13 -2.66
CA PHE A 124 -0.94 12.01 -1.21
C PHE A 124 -2.40 12.01 -0.74
N LEU A 125 -3.18 13.02 -1.13
CA LEU A 125 -4.59 13.14 -0.72
C LEU A 125 -5.44 11.96 -1.18
N HIS A 126 -5.32 11.54 -2.44
CA HIS A 126 -6.08 10.39 -2.95
C HIS A 126 -5.68 9.11 -2.23
N SER A 127 -4.37 8.84 -2.10
CA SER A 127 -3.87 7.65 -1.41
C SER A 127 -4.36 7.59 0.04
N PHE A 128 -4.37 8.75 0.71
CA PHE A 128 -4.83 8.87 2.08
C PHE A 128 -6.34 8.61 2.19
N LEU A 129 -7.16 9.21 1.33
CA LEU A 129 -8.61 8.98 1.31
C LEU A 129 -8.94 7.51 1.00
N PHE A 130 -8.31 6.93 -0.02
CA PHE A 130 -8.52 5.53 -0.37
C PHE A 130 -8.06 4.58 0.73
N PHE A 131 -6.99 4.90 1.47
CA PHE A 131 -6.59 4.11 2.61
C PHE A 131 -7.70 4.02 3.66
N PHE A 132 -8.35 5.13 4.04
CA PHE A 132 -9.44 5.09 5.03
C PHE A 132 -10.69 4.38 4.51
N LEU A 133 -10.99 4.51 3.21
CA LEU A 133 -12.07 3.76 2.58
C LEU A 133 -11.78 2.25 2.62
N LEU A 134 -10.59 1.83 2.20
CA LEU A 134 -10.13 0.45 2.30
C LEU A 134 -10.19 -0.04 3.75
N ASP A 135 -9.76 0.81 4.70
CA ASP A 135 -9.75 0.45 6.11
C ASP A 135 -11.14 0.09 6.62
N LYS A 136 -12.14 0.89 6.26
CA LYS A 136 -13.54 0.66 6.61
C LYS A 136 -14.14 -0.54 5.89
N PHE A 137 -14.06 -0.58 4.56
CA PHE A 137 -14.70 -1.64 3.75
C PHE A 137 -14.08 -3.02 3.99
N ILE A 138 -12.74 -3.11 4.01
CA ILE A 138 -12.06 -4.39 4.15
C ILE A 138 -12.18 -4.92 5.59
N SER A 139 -12.12 -4.05 6.60
CA SER A 139 -12.30 -4.51 7.99
C SER A 139 -13.69 -5.11 8.20
N GLU A 140 -14.75 -4.46 7.70
CA GLU A 140 -16.11 -4.99 7.76
C GLU A 140 -16.23 -6.31 6.98
N TRP A 141 -15.64 -6.42 5.79
CA TRP A 141 -15.77 -7.62 4.95
C TRP A 141 -14.99 -8.83 5.48
N ILE A 142 -13.85 -8.60 6.13
CA ILE A 142 -13.09 -9.66 6.79
C ILE A 142 -13.81 -10.12 8.06
N GLN A 143 -14.29 -9.17 8.89
CA GLN A 143 -14.91 -9.47 10.19
C GLN A 143 -16.35 -10.03 10.12
N LYS A 144 -17.18 -9.62 9.15
CA LYS A 144 -18.58 -10.13 9.05
C LYS A 144 -18.71 -11.62 8.69
N VAL A 145 -17.60 -12.29 8.41
CA VAL A 145 -17.60 -13.66 7.86
C VAL A 145 -16.70 -14.59 8.71
N SER A 146 -16.13 -14.08 9.79
CA SER A 146 -15.51 -14.87 10.87
C SER A 146 -16.55 -15.10 11.97
#